data_AF-A0A8S1U1J4-F1
#
_entry.id   AF-A0A8S1U1J4-F1
#
_cell.length_a   1.000
_cell.length_b   1.000
_cell.length_c   1.000
_cell.angle_alpha   90.00
_cell.angle_beta   90.00
_cell.angle_gamma   90.00
#
_symmetry.space_group_name_H-M   'P 1'
#
loop_
_entity.id
_entity.type
_entity.pdbx_description
1 polymer ?
#
loop_
_entity_poly.entity_id
_entity_poly.type
_entity_poly.pdbx_seq_one_letter_code
_entity_poly.pdbx_strand_id
1 'polypeptide(L)'
;MQNQDGEQEVCKLTHHNRTFICTNIECIQNKRYQLQCHKCLTSQHTNAKGINKFKNTKTVRHLDDFTEIKDILNHLESKYQERFLFLQEAQQKCFDFQKEQIQKIEKFPFHDQNFIKLAKAEVDNQIQMFVNELGFHQRILNEAKSYNNQTQKYIMELYVRNDEKFHNDIINKQKQLFDKIRTNLAKKGLDFQKMFTNQEEKITQAEERLKKLENPYSSNKLFKFSLIITLLILISNQFSILTQTNQKQIQIKESILIESDINLIKEQLSDFQQENIIKIEEIKNMMDDKLTSEIEYLKLYNQKLKVEMLELQKQFKEIILLQNQTITMLSQELNNLKEQVSNTQIQISNFNGLQKINQINQKKELNYNQDNKVLIDKFDNYYHEINSKFNNTIQEVKQYVDHRILLNKHFFNAQRYLLGKIQLDYPIALLQGFTLYLDQYLNKSLTHEQIYNLSISVSLTGIACFGGISAQKPTHFALMACDYVFEIFTVTSNREKARKSRSSEDLFWYFVPRISIGFAPNENVNLQLADNVDPENPYRFSMWLDHPQGGRRIGNQTSLINTTEYKMALYVIE
;
A
#
# COMPACT_ATOMS: atom_id res chain seq x y z
N MET A 1 21.01 -26.42 16.15
CA MET A 1 21.41 -25.52 17.24
C MET A 1 20.14 -25.02 17.89
N GLN A 2 19.93 -25.38 19.16
CA GLN A 2 18.75 -25.00 19.94
C GLN A 2 18.78 -23.49 20.20
N ASN A 3 17.68 -22.79 19.90
CA ASN A 3 17.43 -21.45 20.42
C ASN A 3 17.10 -21.60 21.91
N GLN A 4 18.10 -21.36 22.75
CA GLN A 4 17.87 -21.10 24.17
C GLN A 4 17.23 -19.71 24.28
N ASP A 5 15.92 -19.66 24.49
CA ASP A 5 15.33 -18.54 25.20
C ASP A 5 16.04 -18.45 26.55
N GLY A 6 16.86 -17.41 26.70
CA GLY A 6 17.65 -17.20 27.90
C GLY A 6 16.73 -17.06 29.11
N GLU A 7 16.72 -18.07 29.98
CA GLU A 7 16.29 -17.91 31.37
C GLU A 7 17.06 -16.71 31.93
N GLN A 8 16.37 -15.59 32.15
CA GLN A 8 16.97 -14.42 32.77
C GLN A 8 17.41 -14.82 34.18
N GLU A 9 18.72 -15.01 34.37
CA GLU A 9 19.29 -15.37 35.68
C GLU A 9 18.80 -14.39 36.73
N VAL A 10 18.06 -14.93 37.70
CA VAL A 10 17.53 -14.17 38.82
C VAL A 10 18.70 -13.56 39.59
N CYS A 11 18.67 -12.24 39.82
CA CYS A 11 19.76 -11.59 40.53
C CYS A 11 19.94 -12.19 41.94
N LYS A 12 21.14 -12.69 42.25
CA LYS A 12 21.49 -13.28 43.55
C LYS A 12 21.30 -12.35 44.76
N LEU A 13 21.22 -11.03 44.55
CA LEU A 13 21.07 -10.03 45.61
C LEU A 13 19.63 -9.58 45.86
N THR A 14 18.73 -9.74 44.88
CA THR A 14 17.36 -9.23 44.97
C THR A 14 16.29 -10.29 44.70
N HIS A 15 16.66 -11.46 44.16
CA HIS A 15 15.74 -12.53 43.78
C HIS A 15 14.62 -12.06 42.83
N HIS A 16 14.87 -10.99 42.05
CA HIS A 16 13.93 -10.41 41.10
C HIS A 16 14.47 -10.52 39.67
N ASN A 17 13.56 -10.78 38.72
CA ASN A 17 13.87 -10.86 37.28
C ASN A 17 13.86 -9.50 36.58
N ARG A 18 13.51 -8.42 37.30
CA ARG A 18 13.46 -7.07 36.71
C ARG A 18 14.85 -6.57 36.41
N THR A 19 15.06 -6.18 35.17
CA THR A 19 16.32 -5.67 34.66
C THR A 19 16.19 -4.18 34.33
N PHE A 20 17.11 -3.41 34.87
CA PHE A 20 17.21 -1.96 34.75
C PHE A 20 18.45 -1.60 33.95
N ILE A 21 18.38 -0.45 33.30
CA ILE A 21 19.50 0.17 32.60
C ILE A 21 19.57 1.65 32.96
N CYS A 22 20.79 2.18 33.00
CA CYS A 22 21.02 3.61 33.19
C CYS A 22 20.81 4.35 31.87
N THR A 23 19.82 5.24 31.83
CA THR A 23 19.48 6.05 30.65
C THR A 23 20.27 7.37 30.59
N ASN A 24 21.14 7.64 31.57
CA ASN A 24 21.97 8.83 31.57
C ASN A 24 22.92 8.87 30.35
N ILE A 25 23.01 10.03 29.70
CA ILE A 25 23.85 10.24 28.50
C ILE A 25 25.32 9.87 28.73
N GLU A 26 25.89 10.17 29.90
CA GLU A 26 27.29 9.84 30.20
C GLU A 26 27.51 8.33 30.27
N CYS A 27 26.55 7.58 30.84
CA CYS A 27 26.61 6.12 30.90
C CYS A 27 26.46 5.49 29.51
N ILE A 28 25.58 6.05 28.69
CA ILE A 28 25.36 5.63 27.29
C ILE A 28 26.61 5.89 26.44
N GLN A 29 27.22 7.07 26.53
CA GLN A 29 28.45 7.40 25.79
C GLN A 29 29.64 6.52 26.18
N ASN A 30 29.72 6.14 27.46
CA ASN A 30 30.73 5.22 27.98
C ASN A 30 30.42 3.73 27.71
N LYS A 31 29.40 3.43 26.89
CA LYS A 31 28.96 2.08 26.53
C LYS A 31 28.59 1.20 27.72
N ARG A 32 28.08 1.79 28.81
CA ARG A 32 27.69 1.07 30.04
C ARG A 32 26.25 0.60 29.95
N TYR A 33 25.98 -0.33 29.04
CA TYR A 33 24.63 -0.77 28.75
C TYR A 33 24.17 -1.98 29.59
N GLN A 34 24.92 -2.45 30.58
CA GLN A 34 24.59 -3.74 31.22
C GLN A 34 23.22 -3.74 31.91
N LEU A 35 22.36 -4.72 31.56
CA LEU A 35 21.15 -5.01 32.32
C LEU A 35 21.51 -5.54 33.70
N GLN A 36 21.02 -4.88 34.74
CA GLN A 36 21.22 -5.31 36.12
C GLN A 36 19.97 -5.06 36.94
N CYS A 37 19.84 -5.72 38.09
CA CYS A 37 18.79 -5.32 39.03
C CYS A 37 19.11 -3.93 39.59
N HIS A 38 18.07 -3.23 40.05
CA HIS A 38 18.19 -1.87 40.59
C HIS A 38 19.29 -1.76 41.66
N LYS A 39 19.35 -2.69 42.63
CA LYS A 39 20.33 -2.68 43.73
C LYS A 39 21.78 -2.85 43.25
N CYS A 40 22.02 -3.71 42.26
CA CYS A 40 23.34 -3.86 41.64
C CYS A 40 23.75 -2.58 40.92
N LEU A 41 22.84 -2.01 40.12
CA LEU A 41 23.07 -0.78 39.38
C LEU A 41 23.36 0.39 40.33
N THR A 42 22.57 0.57 41.40
CA THR A 42 22.83 1.55 42.47
C THR A 42 24.19 1.32 43.11
N SER A 43 24.56 0.08 43.41
CA SER A 43 25.87 -0.22 44.01
C SER A 43 27.03 0.11 43.08
N GLN A 44 26.92 -0.18 41.77
CA GLN A 44 27.94 0.21 40.79
C GLN A 44 28.14 1.72 40.72
N HIS A 45 27.06 2.49 40.88
CA HIS A 45 27.08 3.95 40.81
C HIS A 45 27.42 4.62 42.15
N THR A 46 27.29 3.92 43.30
CA THR A 46 27.57 4.47 44.64
C THR A 46 28.88 3.98 45.29
N ASN A 47 29.46 2.85 44.89
CA ASN A 47 30.67 2.31 45.53
C ASN A 47 31.96 3.07 45.17
N ALA A 48 32.64 3.62 46.18
CA ALA A 48 33.90 4.36 46.07
C ALA A 48 35.07 3.57 45.42
N LYS A 49 35.06 2.23 45.47
CA LYS A 49 36.06 1.39 44.76
C LYS A 49 35.85 1.35 43.23
N GLY A 50 34.62 1.54 42.76
CA GLY A 50 34.32 1.76 41.33
C GLY A 50 34.76 3.14 40.89
N ILE A 51 34.56 4.16 41.73
CA ILE A 51 34.97 5.55 41.50
C ILE A 51 36.51 5.65 41.35
N ASN A 52 37.29 4.94 42.18
CA ASN A 52 38.76 5.00 42.12
C ASN A 52 39.41 4.36 40.88
N LYS A 53 38.68 3.53 40.12
CA LYS A 53 39.17 3.00 38.83
C LYS A 53 38.93 3.99 37.67
N PHE A 54 38.15 5.05 37.90
CA PHE A 54 37.81 6.09 36.93
C PHE A 54 38.14 7.46 37.54
N LYS A 55 39.42 7.79 37.59
CA LYS A 55 40.01 8.93 38.32
C LYS A 55 39.48 10.35 38.00
N ASN A 56 38.48 10.54 37.13
CA ASN A 56 37.99 11.87 36.74
C ASN A 56 36.46 12.06 36.69
N THR A 57 35.62 11.11 37.11
CA THR A 57 34.16 11.32 37.10
C THR A 57 33.67 11.85 38.45
N LYS A 58 33.19 13.10 38.47
CA LYS A 58 32.46 13.75 39.58
C LYS A 58 31.37 12.81 40.12
N THR A 59 31.07 12.95 41.41
CA THR A 59 29.98 12.25 42.14
C THR A 59 28.77 11.96 41.27
N VAL A 60 28.37 10.69 41.19
CA VAL A 60 27.23 10.25 40.37
C VAL A 60 25.94 10.85 40.95
N ARG A 61 25.31 11.76 40.19
CA ARG A 61 24.07 12.47 40.57
C ARG A 61 22.80 11.89 39.94
N HIS A 62 22.90 10.79 39.19
CA HIS A 62 21.85 10.32 38.27
C HIS A 62 21.28 8.94 38.64
N LEU A 63 21.10 8.67 39.95
CA LEU A 63 20.42 7.44 40.39
C LEU A 63 18.95 7.40 39.98
N ASP A 64 18.37 8.57 39.65
CA ASP A 64 17.00 8.71 39.14
C ASP A 64 16.87 8.32 37.65
N ASP A 65 17.99 8.15 36.93
CA ASP A 65 18.02 7.79 35.50
C ASP A 65 18.02 6.26 35.27
N PHE A 66 17.52 5.48 36.24
CA PHE A 66 17.42 4.02 36.10
C PHE A 66 16.03 3.65 35.61
N THR A 67 15.95 3.18 34.38
CA THR A 67 14.67 2.80 33.78
C THR A 67 14.61 1.29 33.61
N GLU A 68 13.45 0.70 33.88
CA GLU A 68 13.21 -0.72 33.62
C GLU A 68 13.22 -0.96 32.10
N ILE A 69 13.87 -2.04 31.64
CA ILE A 69 13.99 -2.28 30.19
C ILE A 69 12.63 -2.43 29.52
N LYS A 70 11.63 -2.94 30.25
CA LYS A 70 10.26 -3.06 29.78
C LYS A 70 9.66 -1.69 29.45
N ASP A 71 9.90 -0.68 30.28
CA ASP A 71 9.37 0.67 30.06
C ASP A 71 10.04 1.35 28.88
N ILE A 72 11.35 1.12 28.71
CA ILE A 72 12.09 1.57 27.52
C ILE A 72 11.50 0.94 26.26
N LEU A 73 11.24 -0.37 26.26
CA LEU A 73 10.69 -1.07 25.10
C LEU A 73 9.27 -0.60 24.77
N ASN A 74 8.42 -0.40 25.78
CA ASN A 74 7.08 0.16 25.59
C ASN A 74 7.14 1.58 24.99
N HIS A 75 8.04 2.44 25.49
CA HIS A 75 8.20 3.79 24.96
C HIS A 75 8.76 3.78 23.53
N LEU A 76 9.68 2.85 23.24
CA LEU A 76 10.24 2.65 21.92
C LEU A 76 9.23 2.13 20.91
N GLU A 77 8.24 1.36 21.32
CA GLU A 77 7.21 0.86 20.41
C GLU A 77 6.42 2.01 19.76
N SER A 78 6.01 3.01 20.53
CA SER A 78 5.36 4.23 20.01
C SER A 78 6.30 4.98 19.06
N LYS A 79 7.55 5.24 19.49
CA LYS A 79 8.54 5.92 18.64
C LYS A 79 8.86 5.15 17.36
N TYR A 80 8.88 3.83 17.42
CA TYR A 80 9.08 2.96 16.27
C TYR A 80 7.96 3.15 15.25
N GLN A 81 6.69 3.09 15.71
CA GLN A 81 5.54 3.24 14.83
C GLN A 81 5.53 4.61 14.16
N GLU A 82 5.74 5.68 14.93
CA GLU A 82 5.79 7.05 14.42
C GLU A 82 6.90 7.24 13.38
N ARG A 83 8.13 6.81 13.67
CA ARG A 83 9.26 6.92 12.73
C ARG A 83 9.06 6.06 11.50
N PHE A 84 8.46 4.88 11.64
CA PHE A 84 8.20 3.99 10.54
C PHE A 84 7.19 4.60 9.55
N LEU A 85 6.07 5.12 10.07
CA LEU A 85 5.06 5.83 9.28
C LEU A 85 5.68 7.06 8.59
N PHE A 86 6.46 7.86 9.32
CA PHE A 86 7.15 9.01 8.74
C PHE A 86 8.10 8.62 7.61
N LEU A 87 8.86 7.53 7.76
CA LEU A 87 9.75 7.04 6.70
C LEU A 87 8.97 6.56 5.46
N GLN A 88 7.81 5.93 5.65
CA GLN A 88 6.92 5.55 4.53
C GLN A 88 6.37 6.79 3.81
N GLU A 89 5.94 7.81 4.55
CA GLU A 89 5.49 9.08 3.95
C GLU A 89 6.61 9.77 3.17
N ALA A 90 7.83 9.81 3.73
CA ALA A 90 9.00 10.37 3.06
C ALA A 90 9.32 9.60 1.78
N GLN A 91 9.24 8.27 1.82
CA GLN A 91 9.45 7.40 0.65
C GLN A 91 8.38 7.65 -0.42
N GLN A 92 7.10 7.75 -0.04
CA GLN A 92 6.01 8.04 -0.98
C GLN A 92 6.21 9.40 -1.66
N LYS A 93 6.56 10.44 -0.90
CA LYS A 93 6.87 11.77 -1.47
C LYS A 93 8.01 11.72 -2.49
N CYS A 94 9.02 10.86 -2.29
CA CYS A 94 10.08 10.65 -3.27
C CYS A 94 9.57 10.00 -4.56
N PHE A 95 8.68 9.01 -4.47
CA PHE A 95 8.08 8.37 -5.65
C PHE A 95 7.13 9.31 -6.40
N ASP A 96 6.35 10.11 -5.69
CA ASP A 96 5.46 11.11 -6.30
C ASP A 96 6.29 12.15 -7.06
N PHE A 97 7.37 12.65 -6.44
CA PHE A 97 8.30 13.57 -7.09
C PHE A 97 8.98 12.93 -8.31
N GLN A 98 9.44 11.68 -8.20
CA GLN A 98 10.03 10.93 -9.33
C GLN A 98 9.05 10.84 -10.50
N LYS A 99 7.80 10.43 -10.23
CA LYS A 99 6.75 10.32 -11.24
C LYS A 99 6.47 11.67 -11.89
N GLU A 100 6.38 12.73 -11.10
CA GLU A 100 6.19 14.11 -11.60
C GLU A 100 7.35 14.51 -12.53
N GLN A 101 8.60 14.30 -12.14
CA GLN A 101 9.76 14.64 -12.96
C GLN A 101 9.84 13.81 -14.23
N ILE A 102 9.58 12.49 -14.15
CA ILE A 102 9.56 11.62 -15.33
C ILE A 102 8.49 12.06 -16.33
N GLN A 103 7.27 12.36 -15.86
CA GLN A 103 6.20 12.87 -16.72
C GLN A 103 6.58 14.20 -17.39
N LYS A 104 7.25 15.09 -16.65
CA LYS A 104 7.77 16.35 -17.21
C LYS A 104 8.82 16.10 -18.29
N ILE A 105 9.74 15.16 -18.08
CA ILE A 105 10.75 14.76 -19.07
C ILE A 105 10.09 14.14 -20.32
N GLU A 106 9.07 13.30 -20.15
CA GLU A 106 8.36 12.62 -21.26
C GLU A 106 7.54 13.57 -22.13
N LYS A 107 6.90 14.56 -21.51
CA LYS A 107 6.10 15.56 -22.22
C LYS A 107 6.95 16.57 -22.98
N PHE A 108 8.27 16.51 -22.89
CA PHE A 108 9.15 17.48 -23.51
C PHE A 108 9.32 17.17 -25.01
N PRO A 109 8.81 18.03 -25.91
CA PRO A 109 9.01 17.84 -27.33
C PRO A 109 10.46 18.20 -27.71
N PHE A 110 10.99 17.59 -28.77
CA PHE A 110 12.25 17.99 -29.45
C PHE A 110 13.60 17.47 -28.90
N HIS A 111 13.62 16.48 -28.02
CA HIS A 111 14.86 15.76 -27.68
C HIS A 111 14.91 14.34 -28.23
N ASP A 112 16.11 13.82 -28.48
CA ASP A 112 16.29 12.44 -28.91
C ASP A 112 15.93 11.45 -27.79
N GLN A 113 15.54 10.23 -28.16
CA GLN A 113 15.09 9.21 -27.21
C GLN A 113 16.18 8.79 -26.20
N ASN A 114 17.46 8.82 -26.59
CA ASN A 114 18.57 8.51 -25.68
C ASN A 114 18.74 9.61 -24.64
N PHE A 115 18.59 10.89 -25.00
CA PHE A 115 18.61 11.99 -24.03
C PHE A 115 17.50 11.83 -22.99
N ILE A 116 16.27 11.55 -23.43
CA ILE A 116 15.12 11.30 -22.53
C ILE A 116 15.42 10.11 -21.61
N LYS A 117 15.95 9.02 -22.15
CA LYS A 117 16.33 7.83 -21.37
C LYS A 117 17.38 8.14 -20.31
N LEU A 118 18.43 8.90 -20.66
CA LEU A 118 19.50 9.31 -19.74
C LEU A 118 18.99 10.27 -18.65
N ALA A 119 18.07 11.17 -18.98
CA ALA A 119 17.47 12.08 -17.99
C ALA A 119 16.59 11.32 -16.99
N LYS A 120 15.78 10.37 -17.45
CA LYS A 120 14.99 9.49 -16.57
C LYS A 120 15.86 8.65 -15.65
N ALA A 121 16.87 7.98 -16.22
CA ALA A 121 17.78 7.14 -15.45
C ALA A 121 18.51 7.93 -14.34
N GLU A 122 18.86 9.20 -14.59
CA GLU A 122 19.45 10.06 -13.58
C GLU A 122 18.49 10.35 -12.41
N VAL A 123 17.22 10.67 -12.71
CA VAL A 123 16.19 10.87 -11.67
C VAL A 123 15.99 9.57 -10.88
N ASP A 124 15.82 8.45 -11.58
CA ASP A 124 15.61 7.13 -10.99
C ASP A 124 16.77 6.75 -10.05
N ASN A 125 18.01 6.90 -10.51
CA ASN A 125 19.19 6.57 -9.71
C ASN A 125 19.28 7.41 -8.44
N GLN A 126 19.08 8.73 -8.54
CA GLN A 126 19.20 9.61 -7.36
C GLN A 126 18.08 9.36 -6.34
N ILE A 127 16.85 9.14 -6.81
CA ILE A 127 15.72 8.79 -5.93
C ILE A 127 15.95 7.43 -5.29
N GLN A 128 16.36 6.42 -6.07
CA GLN A 128 16.59 5.07 -5.55
C GLN A 128 17.70 5.03 -4.49
N MET A 129 18.78 5.79 -4.67
CA MET A 129 19.85 5.90 -3.66
C MET A 129 19.30 6.40 -2.31
N PHE A 130 18.45 7.42 -2.33
CA PHE A 130 17.85 7.95 -1.09
C PHE A 130 16.79 7.02 -0.52
N VAL A 131 15.96 6.39 -1.35
CA VAL A 131 15.00 5.37 -0.89
C VAL A 131 15.72 4.19 -0.22
N ASN A 132 16.88 3.78 -0.74
CA ASN A 132 17.70 2.75 -0.08
C ASN A 132 18.23 3.21 1.29
N GLU A 133 18.55 4.49 1.46
CA GLU A 133 18.92 5.08 2.76
C GLU A 133 17.73 5.06 3.74
N LEU A 134 16.51 5.40 3.28
CA LEU A 134 15.30 5.29 4.09
C LEU A 134 15.03 3.82 4.49
N GLY A 135 15.20 2.88 3.56
CA GLY A 135 15.07 1.44 3.83
C GLY A 135 16.10 0.91 4.82
N PHE A 136 17.31 1.48 4.85
CA PHE A 136 18.29 1.19 5.90
C PHE A 136 17.80 1.62 7.28
N HIS A 137 17.20 2.82 7.40
CA HIS A 137 16.60 3.27 8.66
C HIS A 137 15.44 2.37 9.10
N GLN A 138 14.58 1.94 8.17
CA GLN A 138 13.48 0.99 8.47
C GLN A 138 14.02 -0.36 8.96
N ARG A 139 15.10 -0.89 8.38
CA ARG A 139 15.73 -2.13 8.84
C ARG A 139 16.27 -2.02 10.27
N ILE A 140 16.99 -0.93 10.59
CA ILE A 140 17.46 -0.69 11.97
C ILE A 140 16.29 -0.66 12.96
N LEU A 141 15.19 0.02 12.59
CA LEU A 141 13.99 0.07 13.41
C LEU A 141 13.39 -1.33 13.64
N ASN A 142 13.37 -2.19 12.61
CA ASN A 142 12.87 -3.56 12.70
C ASN A 142 13.77 -4.46 13.56
N GLU A 143 15.09 -4.34 13.42
CA GLU A 143 16.07 -5.10 14.20
C GLU A 143 16.03 -4.72 15.70
N ALA A 144 15.64 -3.48 16.02
CA ALA A 144 15.54 -2.98 17.39
C ALA A 144 14.28 -3.43 18.15
N LYS A 145 13.36 -4.20 17.54
CA LYS A 145 12.11 -4.67 18.19
C LYS A 145 12.35 -5.67 19.33
N SER A 146 13.41 -6.47 19.24
CA SER A 146 13.77 -7.44 20.28
C SER A 146 15.06 -7.00 20.97
N TYR A 147 15.00 -6.83 22.28
CA TYR A 147 16.19 -6.54 23.08
C TYR A 147 17.12 -7.75 23.10
N ASN A 148 18.36 -7.57 22.63
CA ASN A 148 19.47 -8.48 22.84
C ASN A 148 20.79 -7.70 22.92
N ASN A 149 21.89 -8.36 23.31
CA ASN A 149 23.19 -7.69 23.48
C ASN A 149 23.73 -7.05 22.20
N GLN A 150 23.33 -7.52 21.01
CA GLN A 150 23.75 -6.96 19.72
C GLN A 150 22.91 -5.73 19.34
N THR A 151 21.61 -5.73 19.67
CA THR A 151 20.65 -4.65 19.33
C THR A 151 20.58 -3.55 20.38
N GLN A 152 21.09 -3.81 21.58
CA GLN A 152 21.08 -2.91 22.72
C GLN A 152 21.58 -1.49 22.41
N LYS A 153 22.69 -1.36 21.67
CA LYS A 153 23.22 -0.03 21.31
C LYS A 153 22.18 0.76 20.50
N TYR A 154 21.56 0.12 19.51
CA TYR A 154 20.56 0.74 18.65
C TYR A 154 19.28 1.10 19.41
N ILE A 155 18.84 0.23 20.33
CA ILE A 155 17.69 0.49 21.22
C ILE A 155 17.93 1.75 22.04
N MET A 156 19.12 1.89 22.64
CA MET A 156 19.46 3.08 23.43
C MET A 156 19.62 4.34 22.58
N GLU A 157 20.22 4.23 21.40
CA GLU A 157 20.31 5.34 20.44
C GLU A 157 18.92 5.79 19.98
N LEU A 158 18.00 4.86 19.70
CA LEU A 158 16.62 5.16 19.32
C LEU A 158 15.86 5.85 20.46
N TYR A 159 16.04 5.36 21.69
CA TYR A 159 15.36 5.86 22.88
C TYR A 159 15.73 7.32 23.17
N VAL A 160 17.04 7.62 23.14
CA VAL A 160 17.58 8.96 23.43
C VAL A 160 17.41 9.93 22.27
N ARG A 161 17.43 9.46 21.02
CA ARG A 161 17.33 10.36 19.87
C ARG A 161 15.98 11.09 19.86
N ASN A 162 16.05 12.41 19.70
CA ASN A 162 14.89 13.28 19.54
C ASN A 162 14.24 13.05 18.15
N ASP A 163 12.92 12.83 18.15
CA ASP A 163 12.14 12.53 16.95
C ASP A 163 12.05 13.71 15.97
N GLU A 164 11.85 14.93 16.47
CA GLU A 164 11.83 16.13 15.63
C GLU A 164 13.17 16.31 14.90
N LYS A 165 14.29 16.10 15.59
CA LYS A 165 15.61 16.17 14.96
C LYS A 165 15.76 15.11 13.87
N PHE A 166 15.32 13.88 14.13
CA PHE A 166 15.33 12.81 13.13
C PHE A 166 14.47 13.17 11.91
N HIS A 167 13.24 13.64 12.11
CA HIS A 167 12.35 14.05 11.02
C HIS A 167 12.95 15.21 10.21
N ASN A 168 13.48 16.22 10.88
CA ASN A 168 14.12 17.37 10.23
C ASN A 168 15.35 16.97 9.41
N ASP A 169 16.19 16.06 9.91
CA ASP A 169 17.35 15.55 9.17
C ASP A 169 16.91 14.90 7.84
N ILE A 170 15.85 14.09 7.86
CA ILE A 170 15.32 13.40 6.67
C ILE A 170 14.64 14.38 5.70
N ILE A 171 13.82 15.30 6.20
CA ILE A 171 13.16 16.34 5.38
C ILE A 171 14.22 17.21 4.68
N ASN A 172 15.26 17.62 5.39
CA ASN A 172 16.33 18.43 4.82
C ASN A 172 17.09 17.69 3.71
N LYS A 173 17.42 16.40 3.92
CA LYS A 173 18.03 15.56 2.88
C LYS A 173 17.12 15.38 1.67
N GLN A 174 15.83 15.13 1.89
CA GLN A 174 14.85 15.00 0.81
C GLN A 174 14.76 16.29 -0.01
N LYS A 175 14.72 17.46 0.66
CA LYS A 175 14.71 18.77 -0.01
C LYS A 175 15.97 18.99 -0.85
N GLN A 176 17.15 18.72 -0.28
CA GLN A 176 18.43 18.81 -1.00
C GLN A 176 18.47 17.91 -2.22
N LEU A 177 17.95 16.69 -2.11
CA LEU A 177 17.82 15.75 -3.23
C LEU A 177 16.93 16.31 -4.34
N PHE A 178 15.74 16.80 -3.99
CA PHE A 178 14.80 17.37 -4.97
C PHE A 178 15.40 18.58 -5.67
N ASP A 179 16.07 19.46 -4.94
CA ASP A 179 16.73 20.64 -5.50
C ASP A 179 17.92 20.25 -6.39
N LYS A 180 18.69 19.21 -6.00
CA LYS A 180 19.77 18.66 -6.81
C LYS A 180 19.25 18.07 -8.13
N ILE A 181 18.17 17.29 -8.09
CA ILE A 181 17.54 16.73 -9.30
C ILE A 181 17.05 17.85 -10.21
N ARG A 182 16.30 18.83 -9.69
CA ARG A 182 15.84 20.00 -10.46
C ARG A 182 17.00 20.75 -11.10
N THR A 183 18.05 21.01 -10.34
CA THR A 183 19.26 21.70 -10.83
C THR A 183 19.96 20.89 -11.93
N ASN A 184 20.06 19.57 -11.77
CA ASN A 184 20.67 18.70 -12.78
C ASN A 184 19.84 18.65 -14.06
N LEU A 185 18.52 18.59 -13.97
CA LEU A 185 17.62 18.65 -15.12
C LEU A 185 17.71 20.02 -15.81
N ALA A 186 17.69 21.12 -15.05
CA ALA A 186 17.85 22.47 -15.58
C ALA A 186 19.17 22.66 -16.34
N LYS A 187 20.29 22.13 -15.80
CA LYS A 187 21.60 22.12 -16.48
C LYS A 187 21.59 21.37 -17.82
N LYS A 188 20.67 20.40 -17.99
CA LYS A 188 20.45 19.68 -19.24
C LYS A 188 19.46 20.37 -20.17
N GLY A 189 19.01 21.59 -19.86
CA GLY A 189 18.02 22.32 -20.65
C GLY A 189 16.56 22.00 -20.30
N LEU A 190 16.32 21.18 -19.28
CA LEU A 190 14.99 20.81 -18.77
C LEU A 190 14.61 21.69 -17.58
N ASP A 191 14.73 23.01 -17.73
CA ASP A 191 14.27 23.98 -16.72
C ASP A 191 12.78 24.26 -16.93
N PHE A 192 11.96 23.36 -16.38
CA PHE A 192 10.51 23.39 -16.56
C PHE A 192 9.87 24.68 -16.03
N GLN A 193 10.40 25.26 -14.97
CA GLN A 193 9.80 26.45 -14.34
C GLN A 193 9.99 27.68 -15.24
N LYS A 194 11.22 27.89 -15.73
CA LYS A 194 11.50 28.92 -16.72
C LYS A 194 10.71 28.71 -18.02
N MET A 195 10.49 27.45 -18.42
CA MET A 195 9.74 27.15 -19.64
C MET A 195 8.24 27.40 -19.52
N PHE A 196 7.60 27.04 -18.39
CA PHE A 196 6.18 27.34 -18.17
C PHE A 196 5.95 28.84 -18.11
N THR A 197 6.80 29.61 -17.42
CA THR A 197 6.73 31.08 -17.42
C THR A 197 6.85 31.65 -18.83
N ASN A 198 7.77 31.12 -19.66
CA ASN A 198 7.90 31.54 -21.06
C ASN A 198 6.70 31.13 -21.94
N GLN A 199 6.00 30.04 -21.62
CA GLN A 199 4.80 29.62 -22.36
C GLN A 199 3.58 30.42 -21.94
N GLU A 200 3.38 30.67 -20.65
CA GLU A 200 2.35 31.58 -20.14
C GLU A 200 2.51 32.97 -20.77
N GLU A 201 3.73 33.50 -20.81
CA GLU A 201 3.99 34.80 -21.45
C GLU A 201 3.62 34.80 -22.94
N LYS A 202 3.90 33.71 -23.67
CA LYS A 202 3.48 33.55 -25.07
C LYS A 202 1.96 33.45 -25.24
N ILE A 203 1.27 32.77 -24.33
CA ILE A 203 -0.20 32.67 -24.33
C ILE A 203 -0.80 34.05 -24.05
N THR A 204 -0.32 34.77 -23.04
CA THR A 204 -0.77 36.13 -22.74
C THR A 204 -0.56 37.07 -23.93
N GLN A 205 0.58 36.98 -24.62
CA GLN A 205 0.83 37.74 -25.85
C GLN A 205 -0.13 37.35 -26.99
N ALA A 206 -0.53 36.08 -27.11
CA ALA A 206 -1.49 35.62 -28.10
C ALA A 206 -2.92 36.07 -27.78
N GLU A 207 -3.32 36.03 -26.51
CA GLU A 207 -4.60 36.55 -26.02
C GLU A 207 -4.72 38.07 -26.23
N GLU A 208 -3.65 38.83 -25.98
CA GLU A 208 -3.60 40.25 -26.30
C GLU A 208 -3.75 40.53 -27.80
N ARG A 209 -3.20 39.68 -28.66
CA ARG A 209 -3.38 39.78 -30.12
C ARG A 209 -4.82 39.44 -30.53
N LEU A 210 -5.43 38.44 -29.91
CA LEU A 210 -6.84 38.06 -30.12
C LEU A 210 -7.79 39.19 -29.68
N LYS A 211 -7.59 39.76 -28.49
CA LYS A 211 -8.37 40.92 -28.01
C LYS A 211 -8.25 42.14 -28.92
N LYS A 212 -7.11 42.33 -29.59
CA LYS A 212 -6.92 43.38 -30.60
C LYS A 212 -7.65 43.09 -31.92
N LEU A 213 -7.95 41.82 -32.22
CA LEU A 213 -8.70 41.40 -33.41
C LEU A 213 -10.22 41.40 -33.19
N GLU A 214 -10.68 41.23 -31.95
CA GLU A 214 -12.12 41.21 -31.59
C GLU A 214 -12.83 42.56 -31.61
N ASN A 215 -12.14 43.68 -31.92
CA ASN A 215 -12.74 45.02 -31.94
C ASN A 215 -12.77 45.62 -33.35
N PRO A 216 -13.84 45.35 -34.13
CA PRO A 216 -14.59 46.46 -34.72
C PRO A 216 -16.14 46.33 -34.79
N TYR A 217 -16.80 45.36 -34.15
CA TYR A 217 -18.27 45.15 -34.34
C TYR A 217 -19.11 45.02 -33.07
N SER A 218 -19.07 46.01 -32.18
CA SER A 218 -20.03 46.10 -31.07
C SER A 218 -20.62 47.50 -30.90
N SER A 219 -21.62 47.85 -31.72
CA SER A 219 -22.50 48.99 -31.43
C SER A 219 -23.92 48.76 -31.93
N ASN A 220 -24.87 48.49 -31.03
CA ASN A 220 -26.20 49.10 -31.15
C ASN A 220 -26.96 49.13 -29.81
N LYS A 221 -26.87 50.26 -29.11
CA LYS A 221 -27.57 50.55 -27.83
C LYS A 221 -29.02 51.03 -28.01
N LEU A 222 -29.48 51.27 -29.24
CA LEU A 222 -30.82 51.81 -29.54
C LEU A 222 -31.96 50.81 -29.33
N PHE A 223 -31.70 49.50 -29.41
CA PHE A 223 -32.77 48.49 -29.33
C PHE A 223 -33.27 48.21 -27.90
N LYS A 224 -32.42 48.46 -26.88
CA LYS A 224 -32.79 48.22 -25.47
C LYS A 224 -33.68 49.33 -24.88
N PHE A 225 -33.66 50.53 -25.45
CA PHE A 225 -34.43 51.66 -24.94
C PHE A 225 -35.89 51.68 -25.44
N SER A 226 -36.21 51.05 -26.58
CA SER A 226 -37.57 51.06 -27.11
C SER A 226 -38.53 50.08 -26.40
N LEU A 227 -38.03 48.95 -25.87
CA LEU A 227 -38.85 47.89 -25.28
C LEU A 227 -39.41 48.24 -23.88
N ILE A 228 -38.70 49.09 -23.13
CA ILE A 228 -39.08 49.46 -21.75
C ILE A 228 -40.21 50.51 -21.77
N ILE A 229 -40.22 51.40 -22.77
CA ILE A 229 -41.25 52.44 -22.93
C ILE A 229 -42.60 51.81 -23.31
N THR A 230 -42.62 50.67 -24.02
CA THR A 230 -43.85 49.97 -24.39
C THR A 230 -44.54 49.28 -23.20
N LEU A 231 -43.77 48.80 -22.22
CA LEU A 231 -44.30 48.08 -21.06
C LEU A 231 -45.04 49.00 -20.07
N LEU A 232 -44.61 50.26 -19.94
CA LEU A 232 -45.17 51.21 -18.98
C LEU A 232 -46.51 51.81 -19.43
N ILE A 233 -46.79 51.84 -20.74
CA ILE A 233 -48.05 52.37 -21.29
C ILE A 233 -49.22 51.39 -21.09
N LEU A 234 -48.95 50.07 -21.04
CA LEU A 234 -49.98 49.04 -20.83
C LEU A 234 -50.49 48.97 -19.39
N ILE A 235 -49.63 49.25 -18.41
CA ILE A 235 -49.96 49.21 -16.97
C ILE A 235 -50.86 50.39 -16.58
N SER A 236 -50.85 51.48 -17.36
CA SER A 236 -51.57 52.72 -17.05
C SER A 236 -53.06 52.72 -17.42
N ASN A 237 -53.61 51.72 -18.12
CA ASN A 237 -54.93 51.85 -18.77
C ASN A 237 -56.08 51.01 -18.19
N GLN A 238 -55.92 50.29 -17.07
CA GLN A 238 -57.04 49.53 -16.47
C GLN A 238 -57.23 49.66 -14.95
N PHE A 239 -56.53 50.60 -14.31
CA PHE A 239 -57.10 51.23 -13.12
C PHE A 239 -58.18 52.20 -13.61
N SER A 240 -59.44 51.79 -13.66
CA SER A 240 -60.58 52.71 -13.51
C SER A 240 -61.94 52.01 -13.66
N ILE A 241 -62.71 52.09 -12.58
CA ILE A 241 -64.17 52.29 -12.59
C ILE A 241 -64.99 50.98 -12.68
N LEU A 242 -65.38 50.37 -11.55
CA LEU A 242 -66.63 50.66 -10.80
C LEU A 242 -67.87 50.55 -11.73
N THR A 243 -68.86 49.67 -11.57
CA THR A 243 -69.56 49.22 -10.37
C THR A 243 -70.54 48.08 -10.72
N GLN A 244 -70.80 47.21 -9.74
CA GLN A 244 -72.06 46.47 -9.51
C GLN A 244 -72.56 45.45 -10.58
N THR A 245 -72.28 44.16 -10.37
CA THR A 245 -73.34 43.16 -10.08
C THR A 245 -72.77 41.77 -9.72
N ASN A 246 -72.99 41.42 -8.45
CA ASN A 246 -73.16 40.12 -7.81
C ASN A 246 -72.65 38.80 -8.46
N GLN A 247 -71.76 38.16 -7.67
CA GLN A 247 -71.67 36.72 -7.37
C GLN A 247 -71.31 35.70 -8.47
N LYS A 248 -71.40 36.01 -9.77
CA LYS A 248 -70.88 35.11 -10.83
C LYS A 248 -69.40 35.34 -11.18
N GLN A 249 -68.87 36.53 -10.90
CA GLN A 249 -67.47 36.87 -11.19
C GLN A 249 -66.45 36.35 -10.17
N ILE A 250 -66.87 35.98 -8.95
CA ILE A 250 -65.95 35.45 -7.92
C ILE A 250 -65.51 34.03 -8.31
N GLN A 251 -66.42 33.18 -8.80
CA GLN A 251 -66.06 31.84 -9.29
C GLN A 251 -65.21 31.86 -10.58
N ILE A 252 -65.41 32.84 -11.47
CA ILE A 252 -64.59 33.00 -12.68
C ILE A 252 -63.21 33.60 -12.35
N LYS A 253 -63.12 34.50 -11.36
CA LYS A 253 -61.82 35.01 -10.91
C LYS A 253 -61.03 33.95 -10.15
N GLU A 254 -61.68 33.12 -9.33
CA GLU A 254 -61.04 31.97 -8.68
C GLU A 254 -60.59 30.93 -9.73
N SER A 255 -61.39 30.66 -10.77
CA SER A 255 -60.97 29.74 -11.84
C SER A 255 -59.79 30.28 -12.66
N ILE A 256 -59.76 31.59 -12.95
CA ILE A 256 -58.63 32.24 -13.66
C ILE A 256 -57.38 32.28 -12.77
N LEU A 257 -57.53 32.50 -11.46
CA LEU A 257 -56.42 32.47 -10.50
C LEU A 257 -55.85 31.05 -10.37
N ILE A 258 -56.72 30.04 -10.23
CA ILE A 258 -56.33 28.62 -10.20
C ILE A 258 -55.65 28.22 -11.52
N GLU A 259 -56.14 28.69 -12.67
CA GLU A 259 -55.53 28.39 -13.97
C GLU A 259 -54.17 29.10 -14.15
N SER A 260 -54.03 30.31 -13.61
CA SER A 260 -52.74 31.00 -13.51
C SER A 260 -51.75 30.25 -12.63
N ASP A 261 -52.18 29.77 -11.46
CA ASP A 261 -51.35 29.00 -10.54
C ASP A 261 -50.98 27.63 -11.13
N ILE A 262 -51.90 26.97 -11.83
CA ILE A 262 -51.62 25.73 -12.58
C ILE A 262 -50.58 25.97 -13.69
N ASN A 263 -50.66 27.10 -14.40
CA ASN A 263 -49.70 27.44 -15.44
C ASN A 263 -48.32 27.77 -14.85
N LEU A 264 -48.27 28.48 -13.72
CA LEU A 264 -47.04 28.73 -12.98
C LEU A 264 -46.39 27.42 -12.48
N ILE A 265 -47.20 26.50 -11.94
CA ILE A 265 -46.72 25.18 -11.51
C ILE A 265 -46.19 24.37 -12.70
N LYS A 266 -46.85 24.42 -13.86
CA LYS A 266 -46.37 23.76 -15.08
C LYS A 266 -45.05 24.35 -15.58
N GLU A 267 -44.89 25.67 -15.52
CA GLU A 267 -43.65 26.36 -15.87
C GLU A 267 -42.52 25.97 -14.91
N GLN A 268 -42.76 26.01 -13.60
CA GLN A 268 -41.81 25.55 -12.58
C GLN A 268 -41.45 24.06 -12.72
N LEU A 269 -42.41 23.21 -13.07
CA LEU A 269 -42.16 21.79 -13.32
C LEU A 269 -41.34 21.58 -14.59
N SER A 270 -41.58 22.38 -15.64
CA SER A 270 -40.79 22.37 -16.87
C SER A 270 -39.35 22.82 -16.61
N ASP A 271 -39.16 23.90 -15.85
CA ASP A 271 -37.83 24.39 -15.47
C ASP A 271 -37.08 23.35 -14.63
N PHE A 272 -37.75 22.73 -13.67
CA PHE A 272 -37.18 21.65 -12.85
C PHE A 272 -36.80 20.42 -13.71
N GLN A 273 -37.63 20.05 -14.68
CA GLN A 273 -37.30 18.97 -15.62
C GLN A 273 -36.09 19.32 -16.48
N GLN A 274 -36.01 20.54 -16.98
CA GLN A 274 -34.89 21.02 -17.79
C GLN A 274 -33.59 21.09 -16.98
N GLU A 275 -33.63 21.56 -15.74
CA GLU A 275 -32.47 21.57 -14.83
C GLU A 275 -31.98 20.13 -14.54
N ASN A 276 -32.90 19.19 -14.32
CA ASN A 276 -32.53 17.79 -14.11
C ASN A 276 -31.95 17.15 -15.37
N ILE A 277 -32.45 17.48 -16.57
CA ILE A 277 -31.85 17.01 -17.83
C ILE A 277 -30.42 17.53 -17.98
N ILE A 278 -30.18 18.81 -17.65
CA ILE A 278 -28.82 19.39 -17.68
C ILE A 278 -27.91 18.67 -16.70
N LYS A 279 -28.35 18.45 -15.46
CA LYS A 279 -27.58 17.71 -14.44
C LYS A 279 -27.28 16.27 -14.85
N ILE A 280 -28.24 15.58 -15.48
CA ILE A 280 -28.04 14.22 -16.00
C ILE A 280 -26.97 14.22 -17.10
N GLU A 281 -27.01 15.20 -18.02
CA GLU A 281 -26.01 15.30 -19.09
C GLU A 281 -24.63 15.69 -18.54
N GLU A 282 -24.54 16.53 -17.51
CA GLU A 282 -23.29 16.82 -16.80
C GLU A 282 -22.69 15.59 -16.12
N ILE A 283 -23.52 14.80 -15.42
CA ILE A 283 -23.08 13.54 -14.79
C ILE A 283 -22.60 12.55 -15.86
N LYS A 284 -23.33 12.45 -16.98
CA LYS A 284 -22.96 11.59 -18.10
C LYS A 284 -21.62 12.00 -18.72
N ASN A 285 -21.42 13.28 -18.99
CA ASN A 285 -20.15 13.80 -19.52
C ASN A 285 -18.99 13.55 -18.53
N MET A 286 -19.22 13.75 -17.22
CA MET A 286 -18.23 13.46 -16.18
C MET A 286 -17.88 11.97 -16.12
N MET A 287 -18.86 11.08 -16.31
CA MET A 287 -18.63 9.64 -16.40
C MET A 287 -17.87 9.25 -17.67
N ASP A 288 -18.20 9.85 -18.81
CA ASP A 288 -17.51 9.61 -20.09
C ASP A 288 -16.05 10.08 -20.04
N ASP A 289 -15.78 11.24 -19.43
CA ASP A 289 -14.41 11.74 -19.20
C ASP A 289 -13.62 10.80 -18.28
N LYS A 290 -14.24 10.34 -17.19
CA LYS A 290 -13.62 9.39 -16.26
C LYS A 290 -13.32 8.06 -16.94
N LEU A 291 -14.27 7.51 -17.69
CA LEU A 291 -14.11 6.27 -18.44
C LEU A 291 -13.01 6.41 -19.51
N THR A 292 -12.95 7.54 -20.21
CA THR A 292 -11.91 7.84 -21.19
C THR A 292 -10.54 7.88 -20.54
N SER A 293 -10.41 8.53 -19.36
CA SER A 293 -9.16 8.58 -18.61
C SER A 293 -8.69 7.19 -18.13
N GLU A 294 -9.61 6.32 -17.72
CA GLU A 294 -9.29 4.94 -17.33
C GLU A 294 -8.86 4.09 -18.54
N ILE A 295 -9.51 4.25 -19.69
CA ILE A 295 -9.11 3.59 -20.94
C ILE A 295 -7.71 4.04 -21.37
N GLU A 296 -7.39 5.33 -21.27
CA GLU A 296 -6.05 5.85 -21.58
C GLU A 296 -4.99 5.33 -20.62
N TYR A 297 -5.31 5.27 -19.32
CA TYR A 297 -4.44 4.66 -18.32
C TYR A 297 -4.14 3.20 -18.64
N LEU A 298 -5.16 2.41 -18.99
CA LEU A 298 -4.98 1.00 -19.38
C LEU A 298 -4.15 0.85 -20.66
N LYS A 299 -4.31 1.75 -21.65
CA LYS A 299 -3.47 1.78 -22.86
C LYS A 299 -2.01 2.04 -22.52
N LEU A 300 -1.74 3.03 -21.66
CA LEU A 300 -0.39 3.36 -21.18
C LEU A 300 0.23 2.20 -20.39
N TYR A 301 -0.54 1.56 -19.52
CA TYR A 301 -0.10 0.40 -18.75
C TYR A 301 0.28 -0.78 -19.67
N ASN A 302 -0.55 -1.09 -20.67
CA ASN A 302 -0.25 -2.11 -21.67
C ASN A 302 0.99 -1.78 -22.52
N GLN A 303 1.20 -0.51 -22.86
CA GLN A 303 2.43 -0.07 -23.56
C GLN A 303 3.66 -0.26 -22.68
N LYS A 304 3.58 0.07 -21.38
CA LYS A 304 4.67 -0.14 -20.42
C LYS A 304 5.04 -1.63 -20.32
N LEU A 305 4.03 -2.51 -20.16
CA LEU A 305 4.25 -3.96 -20.15
C LEU A 305 4.93 -4.46 -21.42
N LYS A 306 4.52 -3.94 -22.59
CA LYS A 306 5.15 -4.30 -23.88
C LYS A 306 6.62 -3.89 -23.93
N VAL A 307 6.97 -2.72 -23.39
CA VAL A 307 8.36 -2.25 -23.31
C VAL A 307 9.19 -3.11 -22.35
N GLU A 308 8.65 -3.44 -21.17
CA GLU A 308 9.32 -4.31 -20.20
C GLU A 308 9.57 -5.71 -20.78
N MET A 309 8.60 -6.26 -21.53
CA MET A 309 8.78 -7.50 -22.27
C MET A 309 9.89 -7.44 -23.33
N LEU A 310 9.97 -6.34 -24.09
CA LEU A 310 11.03 -6.17 -25.10
C LEU A 310 12.42 -6.05 -24.46
N GLU A 311 12.53 -5.37 -23.32
CA GLU A 311 13.80 -5.27 -22.59
C GLU A 311 14.23 -6.63 -22.02
N LEU A 312 13.29 -7.40 -21.45
CA LEU A 312 13.53 -8.79 -21.04
C LEU A 312 14.01 -9.66 -22.20
N GLN A 313 13.37 -9.56 -23.37
CA GLN A 313 13.81 -10.27 -24.57
C GLN A 313 15.21 -9.86 -25.03
N LYS A 314 15.56 -8.56 -24.88
CA LYS A 314 16.88 -8.05 -25.22
C LYS A 314 17.95 -8.59 -24.26
N GLN A 315 17.71 -8.52 -22.96
CA GLN A 315 18.59 -9.09 -21.93
C GLN A 315 18.82 -10.58 -22.18
N PHE A 316 17.75 -11.30 -22.54
CA PHE A 316 17.85 -12.72 -22.88
C PHE A 316 18.75 -12.99 -24.10
N LYS A 317 18.63 -12.17 -25.16
CA LYS A 317 19.52 -12.26 -26.34
C LYS A 317 20.98 -11.96 -26.00
N GLU A 318 21.24 -10.98 -25.13
CA GLU A 318 22.59 -10.64 -24.68
C GLU A 318 23.22 -11.79 -23.89
N ILE A 319 22.45 -12.44 -23.02
CA ILE A 319 22.90 -13.63 -22.27
C ILE A 319 23.25 -14.77 -23.23
N ILE A 320 22.40 -15.05 -24.24
CA ILE A 320 22.67 -16.08 -25.25
C ILE A 320 23.95 -15.75 -26.05
N LEU A 321 24.15 -14.48 -26.41
CA LEU A 321 25.35 -14.05 -27.13
C LEU A 321 26.61 -14.27 -26.30
N LEU A 322 26.60 -13.87 -25.02
CA LEU A 322 27.69 -14.10 -24.06
C LEU A 322 27.99 -15.59 -23.89
N GLN A 323 26.96 -16.43 -23.79
CA GLN A 323 27.12 -17.88 -23.73
C GLN A 323 27.78 -18.42 -25.00
N ASN A 324 27.34 -18.01 -26.19
CA ASN A 324 27.93 -18.44 -27.46
C ASN A 324 29.39 -18.00 -27.63
N GLN A 325 29.73 -16.78 -27.18
CA GLN A 325 31.12 -16.29 -27.15
C GLN A 325 31.98 -17.15 -26.22
N THR A 326 31.46 -17.47 -25.03
CA THR A 326 32.13 -18.35 -24.07
C THR A 326 32.37 -19.74 -24.65
N ILE A 327 31.36 -20.33 -25.31
CA ILE A 327 31.48 -21.63 -25.99
C ILE A 327 32.53 -21.57 -27.10
N THR A 328 32.59 -20.48 -27.88
CA THR A 328 33.55 -20.31 -28.97
C THR A 328 34.98 -20.22 -28.44
N MET A 329 35.20 -19.43 -27.39
CA MET A 329 36.49 -19.29 -26.73
C MET A 329 36.97 -20.64 -26.16
N LEU A 330 36.11 -21.36 -25.43
CA LEU A 330 36.41 -22.70 -24.91
C LEU A 330 36.72 -23.70 -26.04
N SER A 331 36.00 -23.63 -27.15
CA SER A 331 36.26 -24.48 -28.33
C SER A 331 37.62 -24.18 -28.97
N GLN A 332 38.04 -22.91 -28.99
CA GLN A 332 39.34 -22.50 -29.50
C GLN A 332 40.48 -22.95 -28.58
N GLU A 333 40.32 -22.80 -27.27
CA GLU A 333 41.26 -23.33 -26.27
C GLU A 333 41.42 -24.85 -26.41
N LEU A 334 40.30 -25.58 -26.58
CA LEU A 334 40.30 -27.01 -26.81
C LEU A 334 41.09 -27.39 -28.08
N ASN A 335 40.90 -26.64 -29.17
CA ASN A 335 41.63 -26.89 -30.42
C ASN A 335 43.13 -26.61 -30.29
N ASN A 336 43.52 -25.54 -29.59
CA ASN A 336 44.92 -25.24 -29.29
C ASN A 336 45.56 -26.35 -28.45
N LEU A 337 44.84 -26.86 -27.44
CA LEU A 337 45.27 -28.00 -26.63
C LEU A 337 45.44 -29.26 -27.48
N LYS A 338 44.51 -29.55 -28.40
CA LYS A 338 44.64 -30.69 -29.33
C LYS A 338 45.89 -30.56 -30.21
N GLU A 339 46.18 -29.37 -30.70
CA GLU A 339 47.37 -29.12 -31.53
C GLU A 339 48.67 -29.27 -30.72
N GLN A 340 48.70 -28.76 -29.49
CA GLN A 340 49.83 -28.96 -28.56
C GLN A 340 50.06 -30.44 -28.24
N VAL A 341 49.00 -31.20 -28.02
CA VAL A 341 49.09 -32.65 -27.81
C VAL A 341 49.64 -33.34 -29.07
N SER A 342 49.11 -33.02 -30.25
CA SER A 342 49.60 -33.55 -31.53
C SER A 342 51.09 -33.26 -31.77
N ASN A 343 51.52 -32.02 -31.54
CA ASN A 343 52.92 -31.61 -31.67
C ASN A 343 53.84 -32.34 -30.69
N THR A 344 53.37 -32.53 -29.45
CA THR A 344 54.08 -33.30 -28.42
C THR A 344 54.18 -34.79 -28.83
N GLN A 345 53.12 -35.35 -29.41
CA GLN A 345 53.07 -36.73 -29.88
C GLN A 345 54.03 -36.97 -31.07
N ILE A 346 54.13 -35.99 -31.98
CA ILE A 346 55.12 -35.99 -33.07
C ILE A 346 56.55 -35.91 -32.50
N GLN A 347 56.81 -35.05 -31.53
CA GLN A 347 58.12 -34.97 -30.85
C GLN A 347 58.50 -36.29 -30.16
N ILE A 348 57.53 -36.97 -29.54
CA ILE A 348 57.72 -38.29 -28.92
C ILE A 348 58.02 -39.36 -29.97
N SER A 349 57.36 -39.31 -31.15
CA SER A 349 57.59 -40.27 -32.25
C SER A 349 58.97 -40.15 -32.91
N ASN A 350 59.61 -38.97 -32.83
CA ASN A 350 60.96 -38.72 -33.34
C ASN A 350 62.08 -39.11 -32.35
N PHE A 351 61.74 -39.54 -31.13
CA PHE A 351 62.71 -39.98 -30.13
C PHE A 351 63.00 -41.49 -30.29
N ASN A 352 64.13 -41.83 -30.93
CA ASN A 352 64.62 -43.20 -31.16
C ASN A 352 65.13 -43.89 -29.87
N GLY A 353 64.27 -43.99 -28.85
CA GLY A 353 64.49 -44.73 -27.61
C GLY A 353 63.46 -45.85 -27.45
N LEU A 354 63.54 -46.85 -28.33
CA LEU A 354 62.60 -47.95 -28.47
C LEU A 354 62.59 -48.91 -27.25
N GLN A 355 61.39 -49.44 -26.97
CA GLN A 355 61.05 -50.68 -26.27
C GLN A 355 60.76 -50.72 -24.76
N LYS A 356 61.07 -49.71 -23.94
CA LYS A 356 60.53 -49.66 -22.54
C LYS A 356 59.34 -48.71 -22.32
N ILE A 357 59.00 -47.88 -23.30
CA ILE A 357 57.98 -46.83 -23.16
C ILE A 357 56.61 -47.24 -23.73
N ASN A 358 56.52 -48.28 -24.59
CA ASN A 358 55.24 -48.68 -25.19
C ASN A 358 54.20 -49.23 -24.20
N GLN A 359 54.62 -49.82 -23.07
CA GLN A 359 53.70 -50.22 -21.99
C GLN A 359 53.30 -49.06 -21.08
N ILE A 360 54.12 -48.00 -20.96
CA ILE A 360 53.80 -46.81 -20.17
C ILE A 360 52.91 -45.85 -20.96
N ASN A 361 53.13 -45.74 -22.28
CA ASN A 361 52.35 -44.86 -23.16
C ASN A 361 50.96 -45.43 -23.48
N GLN A 362 50.78 -46.74 -23.63
CA GLN A 362 49.41 -47.31 -23.73
C GLN A 362 48.61 -47.07 -22.45
N LYS A 363 49.24 -47.11 -21.26
CA LYS A 363 48.58 -46.78 -19.99
C LYS A 363 48.30 -45.28 -19.83
N LYS A 364 49.15 -44.41 -20.38
CA LYS A 364 48.97 -42.95 -20.37
C LYS A 364 47.95 -42.45 -21.40
N GLU A 365 47.88 -43.03 -22.61
CA GLU A 365 46.84 -42.72 -23.61
C GLU A 365 45.46 -43.22 -23.16
N LEU A 366 45.38 -44.40 -22.52
CA LEU A 366 44.14 -44.86 -21.88
C LEU A 366 43.70 -43.91 -20.78
N ASN A 367 44.61 -43.46 -19.89
CA ASN A 367 44.28 -42.47 -18.85
C ASN A 367 43.89 -41.11 -19.43
N TYR A 368 44.54 -40.61 -20.49
CA TYR A 368 44.23 -39.29 -21.07
C TYR A 368 42.87 -39.27 -21.78
N ASN A 369 42.50 -40.35 -22.47
CA ASN A 369 41.17 -40.51 -23.04
C ASN A 369 40.09 -40.71 -21.95
N GLN A 370 40.44 -41.34 -20.82
CA GLN A 370 39.56 -41.44 -19.67
C GLN A 370 39.36 -40.08 -19.00
N ASP A 371 40.42 -39.29 -18.81
CA ASP A 371 40.35 -37.97 -18.19
C ASP A 371 39.58 -36.96 -19.05
N ASN A 372 39.76 -36.99 -20.38
CA ASN A 372 38.96 -36.17 -21.31
C ASN A 372 37.49 -36.60 -21.34
N LYS A 373 37.21 -37.91 -21.29
CA LYS A 373 35.82 -38.39 -21.20
C LYS A 373 35.17 -37.96 -19.89
N VAL A 374 35.90 -38.02 -18.77
CA VAL A 374 35.43 -37.52 -17.47
C VAL A 374 35.16 -36.02 -17.50
N LEU A 375 35.95 -35.25 -18.24
CA LEU A 375 35.74 -33.81 -18.40
C LEU A 375 34.51 -33.49 -19.26
N ILE A 376 34.31 -34.22 -20.37
CA ILE A 376 33.11 -34.10 -21.22
C ILE A 376 31.86 -34.51 -20.42
N ASP A 377 31.90 -35.65 -19.73
CA ASP A 377 30.80 -36.12 -18.89
C ASP A 377 30.47 -35.11 -17.77
N LYS A 378 31.48 -34.42 -17.21
CA LYS A 378 31.28 -33.33 -16.25
C LYS A 378 30.61 -32.11 -16.88
N PHE A 379 31.02 -31.72 -18.09
CA PHE A 379 30.40 -30.61 -18.81
C PHE A 379 28.96 -30.90 -19.22
N ASP A 380 28.68 -32.10 -19.72
CA ASP A 380 27.33 -32.54 -20.07
C ASP A 380 26.43 -32.58 -18.83
N ASN A 381 26.95 -33.10 -17.70
CA ASN A 381 26.24 -33.05 -16.43
C ASN A 381 25.95 -31.60 -15.96
N TYR A 382 26.92 -30.69 -16.10
CA TYR A 382 26.72 -29.29 -15.74
C TYR A 382 25.70 -28.59 -16.66
N TYR A 383 25.74 -28.86 -17.96
CA TYR A 383 24.76 -28.37 -18.92
C TYR A 383 23.35 -28.89 -18.61
N HIS A 384 23.22 -30.19 -18.31
CA HIS A 384 21.96 -30.78 -17.89
C HIS A 384 21.44 -30.19 -16.58
N GLU A 385 22.30 -29.94 -15.60
CA GLU A 385 21.93 -29.30 -14.33
C GLU A 385 21.42 -27.87 -14.53
N ILE A 386 22.12 -27.07 -15.35
CA ILE A 386 21.69 -25.70 -15.69
C ILE A 386 20.35 -25.73 -16.43
N ASN A 387 20.21 -26.59 -17.44
CA ASN A 387 18.98 -26.66 -18.23
C ASN A 387 17.80 -27.15 -17.37
N SER A 388 18.04 -28.09 -16.44
CA SER A 388 17.04 -28.52 -15.46
C SER A 388 16.64 -27.38 -14.53
N LYS A 389 17.60 -26.61 -13.99
CA LYS A 389 17.30 -25.44 -13.14
C LYS A 389 16.50 -24.40 -13.90
N PHE A 390 16.89 -24.11 -15.14
CA PHE A 390 16.19 -23.17 -16.01
C PHE A 390 14.74 -23.58 -16.28
N ASN A 391 14.52 -24.85 -16.64
CA ASN A 391 13.17 -25.37 -16.87
C ASN A 391 12.32 -25.35 -15.60
N ASN A 392 12.90 -25.66 -14.43
CA ASN A 392 12.21 -25.56 -13.15
C ASN A 392 11.79 -24.10 -12.86
N THR A 393 12.69 -23.14 -13.06
CA THR A 393 12.35 -21.71 -12.89
C THR A 393 11.25 -21.26 -13.85
N ILE A 394 11.28 -21.69 -15.13
CA ILE A 394 10.19 -21.38 -16.07
C ILE A 394 8.85 -21.95 -15.58
N GLN A 395 8.83 -23.19 -15.07
CA GLN A 395 7.61 -23.80 -14.56
C GLN A 395 7.10 -23.08 -13.30
N GLU A 396 7.98 -22.69 -12.38
CA GLU A 396 7.62 -21.91 -11.19
C GLU A 396 7.02 -20.55 -11.58
N VAL A 397 7.63 -19.85 -12.55
CA VAL A 397 7.10 -18.56 -13.06
C VAL A 397 5.74 -18.76 -13.72
N LYS A 398 5.57 -19.81 -14.52
CA LYS A 398 4.29 -20.12 -15.17
C LYS A 398 3.20 -20.40 -14.13
N GLN A 399 3.49 -21.25 -13.14
CA GLN A 399 2.57 -21.56 -12.04
C GLN A 399 2.19 -20.31 -11.25
N TYR A 400 3.16 -19.41 -10.99
CA TYR A 400 2.90 -18.13 -10.33
C TYR A 400 1.96 -17.24 -11.15
N VAL A 401 2.21 -17.10 -12.46
CA VAL A 401 1.35 -16.29 -13.35
C VAL A 401 -0.06 -16.86 -13.43
N ASP A 402 -0.19 -18.18 -13.65
CA ASP A 402 -1.49 -18.86 -13.72
C ASP A 402 -2.26 -18.71 -12.40
N HIS A 403 -1.57 -18.83 -11.26
CA HIS A 403 -2.14 -18.59 -9.93
C HIS A 403 -2.62 -17.15 -9.76
N ARG A 404 -1.83 -16.14 -10.16
CA ARG A 404 -2.21 -14.72 -10.07
C ARG A 404 -3.42 -14.38 -10.95
N ILE A 405 -3.49 -14.93 -12.17
CA ILE A 405 -4.65 -14.75 -13.05
C ILE A 405 -5.91 -15.32 -12.40
N LEU A 406 -5.81 -16.53 -11.83
CA LEU A 406 -6.92 -17.17 -11.14
C LEU A 406 -7.38 -16.37 -9.92
N LEU A 407 -6.44 -15.90 -9.09
CA LEU A 407 -6.73 -15.06 -7.92
C LEU A 407 -7.45 -13.76 -8.33
N ASN A 408 -6.94 -13.06 -9.34
CA ASN A 408 -7.57 -11.84 -9.86
C ASN A 408 -9.00 -12.08 -10.36
N LYS A 409 -9.25 -13.23 -11.02
CA LYS A 409 -10.60 -13.62 -11.44
C LYS A 409 -11.52 -13.82 -10.24
N HIS A 410 -11.04 -14.49 -9.20
CA HIS A 410 -11.81 -14.67 -7.96
C HIS A 410 -12.09 -13.34 -7.25
N PHE A 411 -11.09 -12.45 -7.18
CA PHE A 411 -11.24 -11.11 -6.62
C PHE A 411 -12.29 -10.29 -7.37
N PHE A 412 -12.24 -10.27 -8.71
CA PHE A 412 -13.22 -9.59 -9.53
C PHE A 412 -14.64 -10.15 -9.35
N ASN A 413 -14.77 -11.48 -9.24
CA ASN A 413 -16.06 -12.11 -8.95
C ASN A 413 -16.58 -11.71 -7.56
N ALA A 414 -15.73 -11.70 -6.54
CA ALA A 414 -16.11 -11.23 -5.21
C ALA A 414 -16.57 -9.77 -5.23
N GLN A 415 -15.85 -8.90 -5.94
CA GLN A 415 -16.21 -7.49 -6.11
C GLN A 415 -17.58 -7.33 -6.78
N ARG A 416 -17.88 -8.13 -7.81
CA ARG A 416 -19.15 -8.05 -8.54
C ARG A 416 -20.33 -8.63 -7.77
N TYR A 417 -20.13 -9.75 -7.08
CA TYR A 417 -21.24 -10.55 -6.56
C TYR A 417 -21.43 -10.46 -5.05
N LEU A 418 -20.37 -10.17 -4.29
CA LEU A 418 -20.38 -10.20 -2.81
C LEU A 418 -20.20 -8.84 -2.16
N LEU A 419 -19.38 -7.95 -2.75
CA LEU A 419 -19.05 -6.66 -2.14
C LEU A 419 -20.32 -5.84 -1.85
N GLY A 420 -20.43 -5.36 -0.62
CA GLY A 420 -21.55 -4.55 -0.15
C GLY A 420 -22.83 -5.33 0.14
N LYS A 421 -22.78 -6.67 0.21
CA LYS A 421 -23.98 -7.50 0.39
C LYS A 421 -23.96 -8.31 1.68
N ILE A 422 -25.16 -8.49 2.24
CA ILE A 422 -25.47 -9.43 3.30
C ILE A 422 -26.01 -10.71 2.66
N GLN A 423 -25.52 -11.87 3.09
CA GLN A 423 -25.88 -13.19 2.55
C GLN A 423 -26.32 -14.12 3.69
N LEU A 424 -27.42 -14.83 3.46
CA LEU A 424 -27.94 -15.89 4.32
C LEU A 424 -27.60 -17.24 3.72
N ASP A 425 -27.27 -18.22 4.58
CA ASP A 425 -26.99 -19.60 4.19
C ASP A 425 -26.03 -19.73 2.99
N TYR A 426 -24.90 -19.00 3.03
CA TYR A 426 -23.98 -18.93 1.90
C TYR A 426 -22.95 -20.07 1.92
N PRO A 427 -22.82 -20.87 0.85
CA PRO A 427 -21.86 -21.97 0.81
C PRO A 427 -20.40 -21.47 0.82
N ILE A 428 -19.60 -21.95 1.77
CA ILE A 428 -18.17 -21.59 1.89
C ILE A 428 -17.39 -22.04 0.64
N ALA A 429 -17.82 -23.13 -0.01
CA ALA A 429 -17.22 -23.62 -1.25
C ALA A 429 -17.25 -22.60 -2.41
N LEU A 430 -18.10 -21.57 -2.33
CA LEU A 430 -18.15 -20.48 -3.30
C LEU A 430 -17.19 -19.32 -2.98
N LEU A 431 -16.52 -19.33 -1.81
CA LEU A 431 -15.44 -18.40 -1.45
C LEU A 431 -14.08 -18.88 -1.98
N GLN A 432 -14.04 -19.37 -3.23
CA GLN A 432 -12.81 -19.81 -3.86
C GLN A 432 -11.83 -18.63 -3.98
N GLY A 433 -10.58 -18.86 -3.60
CA GLY A 433 -9.53 -17.83 -3.57
C GLY A 433 -9.49 -16.99 -2.29
N PHE A 434 -10.44 -17.15 -1.37
CA PHE A 434 -10.37 -16.50 -0.06
C PHE A 434 -9.52 -17.33 0.92
N THR A 435 -8.79 -16.63 1.79
CA THR A 435 -8.03 -17.18 2.91
C THR A 435 -8.79 -16.96 4.22
N LEU A 436 -8.79 -17.97 5.10
CA LEU A 436 -9.43 -17.91 6.41
C LEU A 436 -8.50 -17.28 7.45
N TYR A 437 -8.90 -16.15 8.03
CA TYR A 437 -8.12 -15.42 9.05
C TYR A 437 -8.65 -15.58 10.47
N LEU A 438 -9.94 -15.91 10.61
CA LEU A 438 -10.57 -16.11 11.91
C LEU A 438 -11.50 -17.31 11.83
N ASP A 439 -11.36 -18.26 12.76
CA ASP A 439 -12.32 -19.33 13.03
C ASP A 439 -12.39 -19.54 14.54
N GLN A 440 -13.42 -18.99 15.19
CA GLN A 440 -13.57 -19.03 16.64
C GLN A 440 -15.02 -19.29 17.03
N TYR A 441 -15.26 -20.11 18.06
CA TYR A 441 -16.62 -20.25 18.60
C TYR A 441 -17.14 -18.94 19.18
N LEU A 442 -18.43 -18.67 18.97
CA LEU A 442 -19.05 -17.44 19.44
C LEU A 442 -19.13 -17.36 20.96
N ASN A 443 -18.99 -18.44 21.72
CA ASN A 443 -18.87 -18.37 23.18
C ASN A 443 -17.63 -17.61 23.69
N LYS A 444 -16.68 -17.26 22.82
CA LYS A 444 -15.50 -16.45 23.15
C LYS A 444 -15.60 -15.09 22.47
N SER A 445 -15.47 -14.00 23.24
CA SER A 445 -15.32 -12.66 22.66
C SER A 445 -13.99 -12.51 21.94
N LEU A 446 -13.90 -11.57 21.00
CA LEU A 446 -12.61 -11.08 20.52
C LEU A 446 -12.12 -9.93 21.40
N THR A 447 -10.82 -9.91 21.69
CA THR A 447 -10.20 -8.75 22.33
C THR A 447 -9.93 -7.65 21.30
N HIS A 448 -9.82 -6.40 21.76
CA HIS A 448 -9.41 -5.29 20.91
C HIS A 448 -8.06 -5.57 20.22
N GLU A 449 -7.13 -6.20 20.92
CA GLU A 449 -5.82 -6.60 20.38
C GLU A 449 -5.96 -7.64 19.26
N GLN A 450 -6.85 -8.63 19.41
CA GLN A 450 -7.12 -9.60 18.35
C GLN A 450 -7.70 -8.94 17.09
N ILE A 451 -8.63 -8.00 17.26
CA ILE A 451 -9.18 -7.22 16.13
C ILE A 451 -8.08 -6.39 15.46
N TYR A 452 -7.23 -5.73 16.26
CA TYR A 452 -6.11 -4.95 15.73
C TYR A 452 -5.14 -5.83 14.95
N ASN A 453 -4.74 -6.97 15.51
CA ASN A 453 -3.86 -7.95 14.85
C ASN A 453 -4.47 -8.50 13.56
N LEU A 454 -5.78 -8.77 13.55
CA LEU A 454 -6.50 -9.14 12.33
C LEU A 454 -6.38 -8.01 11.30
N SER A 455 -6.68 -6.76 11.66
CA SER A 455 -6.69 -5.64 10.73
C SER A 455 -5.33 -5.34 10.08
N ILE A 456 -4.22 -5.62 10.76
CA ILE A 456 -2.85 -5.44 10.20
C ILE A 456 -2.35 -6.66 9.44
N SER A 457 -2.97 -7.83 9.63
CA SER A 457 -2.60 -9.08 8.97
C SER A 457 -3.17 -9.22 7.55
N VAL A 458 -4.08 -8.32 7.18
CA VAL A 458 -4.76 -8.30 5.89
C VAL A 458 -4.57 -6.96 5.17
N SER A 459 -4.61 -6.98 3.85
CA SER A 459 -4.67 -5.79 3.00
C SER A 459 -5.97 -5.03 3.24
N LEU A 460 -5.88 -3.74 3.55
CA LEU A 460 -7.06 -2.88 3.76
C LEU A 460 -7.98 -2.83 2.53
N THR A 461 -7.44 -2.99 1.32
CA THR A 461 -8.20 -3.01 0.07
C THR A 461 -8.71 -4.40 -0.31
N GLY A 462 -8.38 -5.43 0.48
CA GLY A 462 -8.93 -6.77 0.31
C GLY A 462 -10.44 -6.80 0.55
N ILE A 463 -11.11 -7.78 -0.04
CA ILE A 463 -12.54 -8.02 0.21
C ILE A 463 -12.64 -9.08 1.28
N ALA A 464 -13.32 -8.75 2.37
CA ALA A 464 -13.52 -9.63 3.51
C ALA A 464 -15.00 -10.00 3.65
N CYS A 465 -15.26 -11.27 3.91
CA CYS A 465 -16.56 -11.79 4.29
C CYS A 465 -16.52 -12.20 5.77
N PHE A 466 -17.33 -11.52 6.58
CA PHE A 466 -17.37 -11.68 8.03
C PHE A 466 -18.77 -12.11 8.47
N GLY A 467 -18.86 -13.03 9.42
CA GLY A 467 -20.15 -13.49 9.93
C GLY A 467 -20.09 -14.76 10.76
N GLY A 468 -21.22 -15.45 10.83
CA GLY A 468 -21.42 -16.65 11.63
C GLY A 468 -21.60 -17.92 10.80
N ILE A 469 -20.93 -19.00 11.18
CA ILE A 469 -21.07 -20.36 10.64
C ILE A 469 -21.76 -21.21 11.70
N SER A 470 -22.80 -21.97 11.31
CA SER A 470 -23.41 -22.93 12.23
C SER A 470 -22.53 -24.18 12.38
N ALA A 471 -22.32 -24.62 13.60
CA ALA A 471 -21.63 -25.88 13.90
C ALA A 471 -22.39 -27.10 13.34
N GLN A 472 -23.71 -27.00 13.16
CA GLN A 472 -24.52 -28.05 12.54
C GLN A 472 -24.39 -28.08 11.01
N LYS A 473 -24.05 -26.94 10.39
CA LYS A 473 -23.85 -26.80 8.94
C LYS A 473 -22.52 -26.07 8.66
N PRO A 474 -21.36 -26.67 8.98
CA PRO A 474 -20.06 -26.00 8.95
C PRO A 474 -19.59 -25.65 7.53
N THR A 475 -20.29 -26.12 6.49
CA THR A 475 -20.01 -25.82 5.08
C THR A 475 -20.65 -24.52 4.60
N HIS A 476 -21.44 -23.85 5.44
CA HIS A 476 -22.17 -22.63 5.08
C HIS A 476 -22.02 -21.56 6.16
N PHE A 477 -21.93 -20.30 5.72
CA PHE A 477 -22.24 -19.17 6.57
C PHE A 477 -23.73 -19.13 6.84
N ALA A 478 -24.14 -19.22 8.11
CA ALA A 478 -25.53 -18.98 8.49
C ALA A 478 -25.94 -17.54 8.12
N LEU A 479 -25.05 -16.58 8.36
CA LEU A 479 -25.18 -15.19 7.95
C LEU A 479 -23.79 -14.59 7.79
N MET A 480 -23.56 -13.84 6.72
CA MET A 480 -22.33 -13.07 6.53
C MET A 480 -22.62 -11.76 5.79
N ALA A 481 -21.71 -10.81 5.92
CA ALA A 481 -21.65 -9.65 5.03
C ALA A 481 -20.24 -9.56 4.46
N CYS A 482 -20.14 -9.11 3.21
CA CYS A 482 -18.86 -8.90 2.56
C CYS A 482 -18.65 -7.44 2.19
N ASP A 483 -17.48 -6.91 2.52
CA ASP A 483 -17.09 -5.53 2.19
C ASP A 483 -15.56 -5.43 2.10
N TYR A 484 -15.04 -4.24 1.80
CA TYR A 484 -13.62 -4.01 1.96
C TYR A 484 -13.20 -4.15 3.43
N VAL A 485 -12.01 -4.69 3.66
CA VAL A 485 -11.42 -4.84 5.00
C VAL A 485 -11.47 -3.53 5.79
N PHE A 486 -11.13 -2.40 5.14
CA PHE A 486 -11.18 -1.10 5.83
C PHE A 486 -12.58 -0.72 6.30
N GLU A 487 -13.65 -1.15 5.61
CA GLU A 487 -15.03 -0.86 6.03
C GLU A 487 -15.37 -1.61 7.33
N ILE A 488 -15.02 -2.90 7.41
CA ILE A 488 -15.32 -3.76 8.56
C ILE A 488 -14.63 -3.23 9.83
N PHE A 489 -13.36 -2.82 9.71
CA PHE A 489 -12.54 -2.40 10.86
C PHE A 489 -12.56 -0.89 11.12
N THR A 490 -13.35 -0.10 10.38
CA THR A 490 -13.49 1.34 10.66
C THR A 490 -14.26 1.57 11.95
N VAL A 491 -13.64 2.27 12.89
CA VAL A 491 -14.25 2.62 14.19
C VAL A 491 -15.51 3.46 13.98
N THR A 492 -16.57 3.09 14.71
CA THR A 492 -17.84 3.81 14.75
C THR A 492 -17.85 4.78 15.92
N SER A 493 -17.96 6.07 15.63
CA SER A 493 -17.94 7.14 16.62
C SER A 493 -19.31 7.37 17.29
N ASN A 494 -20.40 7.20 16.55
CA ASN A 494 -21.75 7.34 17.07
C ASN A 494 -22.26 6.01 17.65
N ARG A 495 -22.63 5.97 18.94
CA ARG A 495 -23.15 4.75 19.59
C ARG A 495 -24.65 4.53 19.39
N GLU A 496 -25.35 5.46 18.77
CA GLU A 496 -26.79 5.39 18.51
C GLU A 496 -27.11 4.90 17.10
N LYS A 497 -26.11 4.77 16.22
CA LYS A 497 -26.30 4.40 14.81
C LYS A 497 -25.12 3.62 14.26
N ALA A 498 -25.39 2.74 13.29
CA ALA A 498 -24.36 2.06 12.51
C ALA A 498 -23.87 2.97 11.38
N ARG A 499 -22.63 2.74 10.95
CA ARG A 499 -22.02 3.50 9.86
C ARG A 499 -22.38 2.85 8.52
N LYS A 500 -22.92 3.64 7.59
CA LYS A 500 -23.22 3.16 6.25
C LYS A 500 -21.95 2.71 5.51
N SER A 501 -22.02 1.57 4.82
CA SER A 501 -20.97 1.11 3.92
C SER A 501 -20.81 2.08 2.74
N ARG A 502 -19.57 2.29 2.29
CA ARG A 502 -19.31 3.00 1.02
C ARG A 502 -19.61 2.14 -0.22
N SER A 503 -19.73 0.83 -0.04
CA SER A 503 -19.93 -0.13 -1.12
C SER A 503 -21.40 -0.47 -1.39
N SER A 504 -22.33 -0.01 -0.53
CA SER A 504 -23.75 -0.38 -0.62
C SER A 504 -24.67 0.57 0.14
N GLU A 505 -25.92 0.64 -0.33
CA GLU A 505 -27.00 1.39 0.32
C GLU A 505 -27.61 0.61 1.49
N ASP A 506 -27.55 -0.73 1.46
CA ASP A 506 -28.27 -1.64 2.36
C ASP A 506 -27.35 -2.42 3.31
N LEU A 507 -26.12 -1.93 3.51
CA LEU A 507 -25.15 -2.52 4.45
C LEU A 507 -24.58 -1.44 5.35
N PHE A 508 -24.69 -1.67 6.66
CA PHE A 508 -24.18 -0.78 7.69
C PHE A 508 -23.26 -1.57 8.61
N TRP A 509 -22.03 -1.11 8.75
CA TRP A 509 -21.03 -1.69 9.63
C TRP A 509 -20.97 -0.93 10.95
N TYR A 510 -20.59 -1.64 12.00
CA TYR A 510 -20.19 -0.99 13.23
C TYR A 510 -19.05 -1.74 13.90
N PHE A 511 -18.10 -0.96 14.40
CA PHE A 511 -17.01 -1.42 15.25
C PHE A 511 -16.82 -0.39 16.35
N VAL A 512 -17.27 -0.73 17.55
CA VAL A 512 -17.12 0.10 18.75
C VAL A 512 -16.12 -0.61 19.66
N PRO A 513 -14.88 -0.11 19.77
CA PRO A 513 -13.84 -0.73 20.58
C PRO A 513 -14.30 -1.04 22.00
N ARG A 514 -13.95 -2.23 22.50
CA ARG A 514 -14.33 -2.75 23.82
C ARG A 514 -15.84 -2.93 24.06
N ILE A 515 -16.66 -2.84 23.01
CA ILE A 515 -18.11 -3.02 23.11
C ILE A 515 -18.57 -4.06 22.12
N SER A 516 -18.51 -3.76 20.81
CA SER A 516 -19.05 -4.68 19.81
C SER A 516 -18.53 -4.45 18.40
N ILE A 517 -18.66 -5.49 17.57
CA ILE A 517 -18.47 -5.43 16.12
C ILE A 517 -19.61 -6.18 15.44
N GLY A 518 -20.04 -5.68 14.27
CA GLY A 518 -21.11 -6.32 13.53
C GLY A 518 -21.59 -5.53 12.32
N PHE A 519 -22.72 -5.97 11.77
CA PHE A 519 -23.37 -5.33 10.64
C PHE A 519 -24.89 -5.48 10.70
N ALA A 520 -25.58 -4.56 10.01
CA ALA A 520 -27.02 -4.49 9.92
C ALA A 520 -27.47 -4.01 8.53
N PRO A 521 -28.72 -4.26 8.12
CA PRO A 521 -29.26 -3.78 6.85
C PRO A 521 -29.69 -2.30 6.88
N ASN A 522 -29.61 -1.63 8.03
CA ASN A 522 -29.98 -0.22 8.20
C ASN A 522 -29.19 0.43 9.36
N GLU A 523 -29.26 1.76 9.45
CA GLU A 523 -28.52 2.52 10.48
C GLU A 523 -29.05 2.33 11.91
N ASN A 524 -30.28 1.83 12.08
CA ASN A 524 -30.98 1.78 13.36
C ASN A 524 -30.49 0.61 14.22
N VAL A 525 -29.40 0.84 14.94
CA VAL A 525 -28.82 -0.07 15.94
C VAL A 525 -28.61 0.68 17.25
N ASN A 526 -28.61 -0.02 18.39
CA ASN A 526 -28.20 0.59 19.67
C ASN A 526 -26.91 -0.07 20.14
N LEU A 527 -25.80 0.67 20.05
CA LEU A 527 -24.45 0.17 20.30
C LEU A 527 -23.97 0.46 21.74
N GLN A 528 -24.86 0.87 22.65
CA GLN A 528 -24.52 1.00 24.07
C GLN A 528 -24.27 -0.38 24.73
N LEU A 529 -24.99 -1.41 24.29
CA LEU A 529 -24.94 -2.77 24.83
C LEU A 529 -25.01 -3.83 23.70
N ALA A 530 -24.13 -3.69 22.71
CA ALA A 530 -23.95 -4.57 21.54
C ALA A 530 -25.24 -4.95 20.79
N ASP A 531 -25.79 -4.01 20.00
CA ASP A 531 -27.01 -4.13 19.16
C ASP A 531 -28.14 -5.01 19.72
N ASN A 532 -29.09 -4.34 20.39
CA ASN A 532 -30.31 -4.97 20.93
C ASN A 532 -31.58 -4.62 20.14
N VAL A 533 -31.46 -3.95 19.00
CA VAL A 533 -32.61 -3.41 18.25
C VAL A 533 -33.12 -4.45 17.26
N ASP A 534 -34.44 -4.49 17.07
CA ASP A 534 -35.11 -5.29 16.04
C ASP A 534 -34.67 -6.78 16.05
N PRO A 535 -34.95 -7.53 17.13
CA PRO A 535 -34.43 -8.89 17.32
C PRO A 535 -34.87 -9.90 16.26
N GLU A 536 -35.97 -9.63 15.56
CA GLU A 536 -36.52 -10.51 14.52
C GLU A 536 -35.83 -10.38 13.16
N ASN A 537 -35.02 -9.33 12.97
CA ASN A 537 -34.34 -9.11 11.69
C ASN A 537 -33.33 -10.23 11.35
N PRO A 538 -33.49 -10.94 10.20
CA PRO A 538 -32.60 -12.04 9.86
C PRO A 538 -31.24 -11.58 9.32
N TYR A 539 -31.04 -10.29 8.99
CA TYR A 539 -29.84 -9.77 8.34
C TYR A 539 -28.86 -9.06 9.29
N ARG A 540 -29.00 -9.25 10.60
CA ARG A 540 -28.17 -8.59 11.61
C ARG A 540 -27.18 -9.54 12.25
N PHE A 541 -25.93 -9.10 12.38
CA PHE A 541 -24.89 -9.85 13.06
C PHE A 541 -24.24 -8.94 14.10
N SER A 542 -24.08 -9.43 15.32
CA SER A 542 -23.44 -8.67 16.41
C SER A 542 -22.64 -9.60 17.30
N MET A 543 -21.48 -9.12 17.74
CA MET A 543 -20.65 -9.79 18.74
C MET A 543 -20.09 -8.78 19.73
N TRP A 544 -20.05 -9.18 21.00
CA TRP A 544 -19.33 -8.49 22.06
C TRP A 544 -17.81 -8.54 21.87
N LEU A 545 -17.15 -7.43 22.23
CA LEU A 545 -15.69 -7.30 22.28
C LEU A 545 -15.22 -7.03 23.70
N ASP A 546 -14.06 -7.56 24.07
CA ASP A 546 -13.45 -7.40 25.41
C ASP A 546 -14.41 -7.65 26.58
N HIS A 547 -15.29 -8.65 26.41
CA HIS A 547 -16.36 -8.95 27.35
C HIS A 547 -16.22 -10.41 27.83
N PRO A 548 -16.53 -10.75 29.10
CA PRO A 548 -16.40 -12.13 29.61
C PRO A 548 -17.25 -13.18 28.88
N GLN A 549 -18.15 -12.69 28.05
CA GLN A 549 -19.31 -13.33 27.48
C GLN A 549 -19.23 -13.04 25.97
N GLY A 550 -19.22 -14.08 25.14
CA GLY A 550 -19.02 -13.98 23.70
C GLY A 550 -20.29 -13.55 22.93
N GLY A 551 -20.35 -13.87 21.64
CA GLY A 551 -21.47 -13.80 20.70
C GLY A 551 -22.78 -13.17 21.16
N ARG A 552 -23.25 -12.13 20.45
CA ARG A 552 -24.53 -11.50 20.77
C ARG A 552 -25.67 -12.04 19.93
N ARG A 553 -25.50 -12.05 18.59
CA ARG A 553 -26.59 -12.26 17.64
C ARG A 553 -26.10 -12.73 16.26
N ILE A 554 -26.85 -13.66 15.67
CA ILE A 554 -26.79 -14.03 14.25
C ILE A 554 -28.24 -14.10 13.73
N GLY A 555 -28.63 -13.16 12.87
CA GLY A 555 -29.98 -13.07 12.34
C GLY A 555 -31.02 -12.92 13.44
N ASN A 556 -32.06 -13.76 13.44
CA ASN A 556 -33.08 -13.78 14.49
C ASN A 556 -32.64 -14.51 15.77
N GLN A 557 -31.49 -15.19 15.76
CA GLN A 557 -30.96 -15.86 16.95
C GLN A 557 -30.24 -14.84 17.82
N THR A 558 -30.90 -14.44 18.91
CA THR A 558 -30.37 -13.50 19.89
C THR A 558 -29.86 -14.25 21.13
N SER A 559 -28.95 -13.61 21.88
CA SER A 559 -28.42 -14.12 23.17
C SER A 559 -27.47 -15.31 23.03
N LEU A 560 -26.58 -15.25 22.04
CA LEU A 560 -25.58 -16.30 21.72
C LEU A 560 -24.37 -16.33 22.67
N ILE A 561 -24.53 -15.81 23.89
CA ILE A 561 -23.45 -15.32 24.74
C ILE A 561 -22.50 -16.44 25.24
N ASN A 562 -22.99 -17.69 25.27
CA ASN A 562 -22.22 -18.88 25.64
C ASN A 562 -22.43 -20.04 24.66
N THR A 563 -22.87 -19.77 23.43
CA THR A 563 -23.19 -20.85 22.49
C THR A 563 -21.94 -21.42 21.82
N THR A 564 -21.92 -22.74 21.66
CA THR A 564 -20.98 -23.45 20.78
C THR A 564 -21.63 -23.88 19.45
N GLU A 565 -22.91 -23.55 19.26
CA GLU A 565 -23.67 -23.87 18.05
C GLU A 565 -23.25 -23.05 16.85
N TYR A 566 -22.51 -21.97 17.08
CA TYR A 566 -22.01 -21.10 16.03
C TYR A 566 -20.54 -20.73 16.25
N LYS A 567 -19.84 -20.60 15.14
CA LYS A 567 -18.52 -19.98 15.05
C LYS A 567 -18.63 -18.66 14.33
N MET A 568 -17.75 -17.75 14.66
CA MET A 568 -17.46 -16.60 13.83
C MET A 568 -16.32 -16.91 12.87
N ALA A 569 -16.41 -16.37 11.66
CA ALA A 569 -15.35 -16.49 10.69
C ALA A 569 -15.13 -15.22 9.88
N LEU A 570 -13.88 -15.04 9.46
CA LEU A 570 -13.41 -13.98 8.56
C LEU A 570 -12.63 -14.61 7.42
N TYR A 571 -13.16 -14.51 6.21
CA TYR A 571 -12.48 -14.91 4.98
C TYR A 571 -12.07 -13.66 4.20
N VAL A 572 -10.87 -13.60 3.67
CA VAL A 572 -10.36 -12.43 2.93
C VAL A 572 -9.71 -12.85 1.61
N ILE A 573 -9.94 -12.08 0.54
CA ILE A 573 -9.24 -12.18 -0.74
C ILE A 573 -8.53 -10.86 -1.06
N GLU A 574 -7.29 -10.93 -1.55
CA GLU A 574 -6.35 -9.79 -1.69
C GLU A 574 -5.64 -9.71 -3.04
#